data_AF-A0A3D6B853-F1
#
_entry.id   AF-A0A3D6B853-F1
#
_cell.length_a   1.000
_cell.length_b   1.000
_cell.length_c   1.000
_cell.angle_alpha   90.00
_cell.angle_beta   90.00
_cell.angle_gamma   90.00
#
_symmetry.space_group_name_H-M   'P 1'
#
loop_
_entity.id
_entity.type
_entity.pdbx_description
1 polymer ?
#
loop_
_entity_poly.entity_id
_entity_poly.type
_entity_poly.pdbx_seq_one_letter_code
_entity_poly.pdbx_strand_id
1 'polypeptide(L)'
;MSDRKVFSPDSVQWAYCILHQKLRVYQQSNIPAQRDEIENVVSSYVMQMDRDLYDYISGGNPDYLMEHSSFGKDLADAVDKLGKLMNQ
;
A
#
# COMPACT_ATOMS: atom_id res chain seq x y z
N MET A 1 -3.21 -8.93 26.23
CA MET A 1 -2.22 -9.68 25.43
C MET A 1 -2.68 -9.58 24.00
N SER A 2 -2.13 -8.66 23.19
CA SER A 2 -2.44 -8.63 21.76
C SER A 2 -1.65 -9.75 21.10
N ASP A 3 -2.36 -10.76 20.60
CA ASP A 3 -1.78 -11.76 19.72
C ASP A 3 -1.05 -11.05 18.59
N ARG A 4 0.25 -11.32 18.47
CA ARG A 4 1.06 -10.77 17.39
C ARG A 4 0.57 -11.41 16.10
N LYS A 5 -0.21 -10.68 15.31
CA LYS A 5 -0.74 -11.15 14.03
C LYS A 5 0.45 -11.50 13.13
N VAL A 6 0.53 -12.76 12.71
CA VAL A 6 1.57 -13.25 11.80
C VAL A 6 1.01 -13.15 10.39
N PHE A 7 1.64 -12.32 9.56
CA PHE A 7 1.31 -12.22 8.14
C PHE A 7 2.15 -13.22 7.34
N SER A 8 1.61 -13.70 6.22
CA SER A 8 2.38 -14.49 5.27
C SER A 8 3.58 -13.68 4.76
N PRO A 9 4.83 -14.15 4.91
CA PRO A 9 6.01 -13.43 4.42
C PRO A 9 5.94 -13.15 2.93
N ASP A 10 5.43 -14.10 2.14
CA ASP A 10 5.22 -13.92 0.71
C ASP A 10 4.21 -12.81 0.45
N SER A 11 3.07 -12.79 1.14
CA SER A 11 2.05 -11.74 0.95
C SER A 11 2.60 -10.35 1.27
N VAL A 12 3.39 -10.22 2.34
CA VAL A 12 4.05 -8.95 2.70
C VAL A 12 5.07 -8.55 1.63
N GLN A 13 5.92 -9.49 1.19
CA GLN A 13 6.92 -9.26 0.14
C GLN A 13 6.28 -8.81 -1.18
N TRP A 14 5.23 -9.50 -1.62
CA TRP A 14 4.51 -9.18 -2.85
C TRP A 14 3.87 -7.80 -2.77
N ALA A 15 3.18 -7.48 -1.67
CA ALA A 15 2.60 -6.16 -1.44
C ALA A 15 3.67 -5.07 -1.44
N TYR A 16 4.78 -5.28 -0.73
CA TYR A 16 5.88 -4.33 -0.70
C TYR A 16 6.45 -4.07 -2.10
N CYS A 17 6.74 -5.12 -2.88
CA CYS A 17 7.28 -4.98 -4.22
C CYS A 17 6.36 -4.17 -5.14
N ILE A 18 5.07 -4.50 -5.16
CA ILE A 18 4.07 -3.84 -6.01
C ILE A 18 3.94 -2.36 -5.62
N LEU A 19 3.72 -2.08 -4.32
CA LEU A 19 3.49 -0.71 -3.86
C LEU A 19 4.76 0.14 -3.99
N HIS A 20 5.94 -0.40 -3.69
CA HIS A 20 7.21 0.32 -3.85
C HIS A 20 7.51 0.63 -5.32
N GLN A 21 7.22 -0.29 -6.25
CA GLN A 21 7.34 -0.02 -7.68
C GLN A 21 6.40 1.12 -8.10
N LYS A 22 5.13 1.07 -7.69
CA LYS A 22 4.14 2.10 -8.02
C LYS A 22 4.48 3.45 -7.40
N LEU A 23 4.99 3.48 -6.17
CA LEU A 23 5.45 4.70 -5.51
C LEU A 23 6.54 5.42 -6.30
N ARG A 24 7.53 4.68 -6.80
CA ARG A 24 8.61 5.27 -7.60
C ARG A 24 8.10 5.92 -8.88
N VAL A 25 7.22 5.23 -9.60
CA VAL A 25 6.63 5.78 -10.84
C VAL A 25 5.75 6.98 -10.51
N TYR A 26 4.94 6.91 -9.46
CA TYR A 26 4.06 8.00 -9.02
C TYR A 26 4.83 9.27 -8.67
N GLN A 27 5.93 9.15 -7.92
CA GLN A 27 6.78 10.27 -7.52
C GLN A 27 7.53 10.92 -8.68
N GLN A 28 7.83 10.16 -9.74
CA GLN A 28 8.56 10.66 -10.91
C GLN A 28 7.64 11.16 -12.04
N SER A 29 6.34 10.83 -11.98
CA SER A 29 5.40 11.21 -13.02
C SER A 29 4.95 12.66 -12.89
N ASN A 30 5.13 13.40 -13.99
CA ASN A 30 4.55 14.74 -14.18
C ASN A 30 3.28 14.70 -15.06
N ILE A 31 2.77 13.50 -15.37
CA ILE A 31 1.60 13.31 -16.24
C ILE A 31 0.41 12.96 -15.33
N PRO A 32 -0.59 13.86 -15.16
CA PRO A 32 -1.72 13.62 -14.27
C PRO A 32 -2.46 12.31 -14.57
N ALA A 33 -2.77 12.04 -15.83
CA ALA A 33 -3.46 10.81 -16.23
C ALA A 33 -2.70 9.53 -15.85
N GLN A 34 -1.36 9.55 -15.87
CA GLN A 34 -0.57 8.39 -15.45
C GLN A 34 -0.62 8.21 -13.93
N ARG A 35 -0.69 9.30 -13.16
CA ARG A 35 -0.88 9.25 -11.71
C ARG A 35 -2.25 8.67 -11.38
N ASP A 36 -3.30 9.13 -12.05
CA ASP A 36 -4.66 8.59 -11.86
C ASP A 36 -4.74 7.09 -12.23
N GLU A 37 -4.03 6.65 -13.27
CA GLU A 37 -3.95 5.23 -13.62
C GLU A 37 -3.25 4.42 -12.52
N ILE A 38 -2.15 4.94 -11.96
CA ILE A 38 -1.45 4.31 -10.83
C ILE A 38 -2.36 4.21 -9.62
N GLU A 39 -3.11 5.27 -9.32
CA GLU A 39 -4.09 5.30 -8.23
C GLU A 39 -5.11 4.19 -8.40
N ASN A 40 -5.77 4.14 -9.55
CA ASN A 40 -6.76 3.09 -9.85
C ASN A 40 -6.18 1.68 -9.73
N VAL A 41 -4.97 1.45 -10.22
CA VAL A 41 -4.31 0.13 -10.13
C VAL A 41 -4.00 -0.23 -8.67
N VAL A 42 -3.51 0.70 -7.87
CA VAL A 42 -3.20 0.47 -6.45
C VAL A 42 -4.48 0.25 -5.65
N SER A 43 -5.49 1.11 -5.80
CA SER A 43 -6.80 0.96 -5.18
C SER A 43 -7.40 -0.41 -5.49
N SER A 44 -7.38 -0.81 -6.76
CA SER A 44 -7.88 -2.12 -7.20
C SER A 44 -7.12 -3.29 -6.57
N TYR A 45 -5.80 -3.16 -6.43
CA TYR A 45 -4.96 -4.17 -5.80
C TYR A 45 -5.29 -4.32 -4.30
N VAL A 46 -5.36 -3.21 -3.56
CA VAL A 46 -5.59 -3.28 -2.10
C VAL A 46 -7.02 -3.67 -1.74
N MET A 47 -7.99 -3.53 -2.66
CA MET A 47 -9.32 -4.14 -2.50
C MET A 47 -9.30 -5.67 -2.56
N GLN A 48 -8.28 -6.26 -3.20
CA GLN A 48 -8.16 -7.71 -3.43
C GLN A 48 -7.07 -8.37 -2.59
N MET A 49 -6.23 -7.59 -1.91
CA MET A 49 -5.18 -8.11 -1.05
C MET A 49 -5.75 -8.77 0.21
N ASP A 50 -4.88 -9.43 0.97
CA ASP A 50 -5.23 -9.96 2.29
C ASP A 50 -5.82 -8.85 3.19
N ARG A 51 -7.07 -9.02 3.60
CA ARG A 51 -7.82 -8.02 4.36
C ARG A 51 -7.14 -7.70 5.69
N ASP A 52 -6.58 -8.73 6.31
CA ASP A 52 -5.91 -8.64 7.59
C ASP A 52 -4.65 -7.77 7.52
N LEU A 53 -3.89 -7.88 6.43
CA LEU A 53 -2.74 -7.05 6.09
C LEU A 53 -3.17 -5.64 5.69
N TYR A 54 -4.26 -5.50 4.92
CA TYR A 54 -4.83 -4.19 4.57
C TYR A 54 -5.23 -3.40 5.82
N ASP A 55 -5.97 -4.02 6.74
CA ASP A 55 -6.41 -3.40 7.99
C ASP A 55 -5.22 -2.98 8.86
N TYR A 56 -4.13 -3.76 8.84
CA TYR A 56 -2.89 -3.40 9.53
C TYR A 56 -2.23 -2.15 8.94
N ILE A 57 -2.06 -2.09 7.60
CA ILE A 57 -1.40 -0.95 6.98
C ILE A 57 -2.29 0.31 6.98
N SER A 58 -3.60 0.16 6.84
CA SER A 58 -4.54 1.27 6.85
C SER A 58 -4.75 1.85 8.25
N GLY A 59 -4.48 1.07 9.31
CA GLY A 59 -4.74 1.49 10.68
C GLY A 59 -6.22 1.78 10.95
N GLY A 60 -7.12 1.15 10.19
CA GLY A 60 -8.57 1.36 10.26
C GLY A 60 -9.09 2.57 9.47
N ASN A 61 -8.25 3.24 8.67
CA ASN A 61 -8.71 4.29 7.75
C ASN A 61 -9.40 3.64 6.52
N PRO A 62 -10.71 3.84 6.31
CA PRO A 62 -11.43 3.25 5.19
C PRO A 62 -11.01 3.83 3.82
N ASP A 63 -10.48 5.06 3.80
CA ASP A 63 -10.13 5.80 2.59
C ASP A 63 -8.64 5.64 2.20
N TYR A 64 -7.89 4.82 2.96
CA TYR A 64 -6.46 4.60 2.76
C TYR A 64 -6.16 4.03 1.37
N LEU A 65 -5.33 4.71 0.59
CA LEU A 65 -5.02 4.36 -0.81
C LEU A 65 -6.23 4.39 -1.77
N MET A 66 -7.33 5.03 -1.36
CA MET A 66 -8.55 5.22 -2.17
C MET A 66 -8.82 6.69 -2.47
N GLU A 67 -8.34 7.59 -1.61
CA GLU A 67 -8.61 9.03 -1.71
C GLU A 67 -7.48 9.75 -2.47
N HIS A 68 -7.83 10.40 -3.59
CA HIS A 68 -6.88 11.10 -4.47
C HIS A 68 -6.04 12.14 -3.71
N SER A 69 -6.67 12.88 -2.79
CA SER A 69 -6.01 13.96 -2.06
C SER A 69 -4.93 13.48 -1.07
N SER A 70 -5.03 12.26 -0.53
CA SER A 70 -4.05 11.67 0.39
C SER A 70 -3.18 10.57 -0.24
N PHE A 71 -3.53 10.10 -1.45
CA PHE A 71 -2.98 8.89 -2.05
C PHE A 71 -1.45 8.81 -2.01
N GLY A 72 -0.75 9.85 -2.45
CA GLY A 72 0.72 9.84 -2.49
C GLY A 72 1.36 9.68 -1.11
N LYS A 73 0.73 10.23 -0.06
CA LYS A 73 1.18 10.08 1.33
C LYS A 73 0.88 8.67 1.83
N ASP A 74 -0.33 8.16 1.55
CA ASP A 74 -0.75 6.83 1.96
C ASP A 74 0.12 5.75 1.31
N LEU A 75 0.48 5.91 0.03
CA LEU A 75 1.34 4.98 -0.69
C LEU A 75 2.77 4.95 -0.13
N ALA A 76 3.31 6.11 0.24
CA ALA A 76 4.61 6.18 0.91
C ALA A 76 4.60 5.52 2.30
N ASP A 77 3.54 5.77 3.07
CA ASP A 77 3.33 5.17 4.39
C ASP A 77 3.14 3.64 4.31
N ALA A 78 2.39 3.14 3.34
CA ALA A 78 2.18 1.71 3.11
C ALA A 78 3.50 0.98 2.85
N VAL A 79 4.35 1.56 1.99
CA VAL A 79 5.67 1.02 1.67
C VAL A 79 6.58 0.97 2.89
N ASP A 80 6.58 2.02 3.72
CA ASP A 80 7.36 2.05 4.98
C ASP A 80 6.87 0.98 5.98
N LYS A 81 5.56 0.86 6.18
CA LYS A 81 4.97 -0.16 7.07
C LYS A 81 5.28 -1.58 6.61
N LEU A 82 5.11 -1.87 5.31
CA LEU A 82 5.43 -3.18 4.74
C LEU A 82 6.93 -3.47 4.80
N GLY A 83 7.78 -2.47 4.56
CA GLY A 83 9.23 -2.60 4.69
C GLY A 83 9.65 -2.92 6.13
N LYS A 84 8.98 -2.34 7.13
CA LYS A 84 9.19 -2.70 8.54
C LYS A 84 8.74 -4.13 8.83
N LEU A 85 7.60 -4.58 8.30
CA LEU A 85 7.14 -5.97 8.47
C LEU A 85 8.08 -7.00 7.82
N MET A 86 8.71 -6.67 6.68
CA MET A 86 9.66 -7.56 6.02
C MET A 86 10.99 -7.74 6.77
N ASN A 87 11.41 -6.71 7.50
CA ASN A 87 12.71 -6.66 8.17
C ASN A 87 12.63 -7.05 9.66
N GLN A 88 11.51 -7.64 10.10
CA GLN A 88 11.30 -8.18 11.45
C GLN A 88 11.74 -9.65 11.53
#